data_AF-A0A6P5U2N8-F1
#
_entry.id   AF-A0A6P5U2N8-F1
#
_cell.length_a   1.000
_cell.length_b   1.000
_cell.length_c   1.000
_cell.angle_alpha   90.00
_cell.angle_beta   90.00
_cell.angle_gamma   90.00
#
_symmetry.space_group_name_H-M   'P 1'
#
loop_
_entity.id
_entity.type
_entity.pdbx_description
1 polymer ?
#
loop_
_entity_poly.entity_id
_entity_poly.type
_entity_poly.pdbx_seq_one_letter_code
_entity_poly.pdbx_strand_id
1 'polypeptide(L)'
;MACMACLLLALAFVAVEAQQMQSNISRGSSLTPTTNSTWQSRSGLYAFGFYRQGNGYAVGIFLAGILEKTVVWTANRDDPPVSNNATLLFTGDGLALPTAEGQNYLVKSSGSASYASMLDSGNFVLYNSGREIVWQSFDHPTDTLLPGQRLLSGDELFSAKSEADHSTGIFRLKMQNDGNLVQYPVDSPDTSAYAFYASVTDGKGENVTLNFGADGHLYLLNSTGSNIWNITDGGLPTDEGKLYLMRIDADGIFRLYSHDLKKNATWSIEWVSSKDKCVPKGLCGLNSYCVLNDLKTECRCLPGFESVNQGNPASGCERNFVADACKNRDENFTYTMEELESTTWQDISYMSSRLSNKDDCIQGCLEDCTCEA
;
A
#
# COMPACT_ATOMS: atom_id res chain seq x y z
N MET A 1 24.09 -53.38 29.48
CA MET A 1 23.57 -52.25 30.29
C MET A 1 24.08 -50.98 29.63
N ALA A 2 23.26 -50.41 28.75
CA ALA A 2 23.63 -49.26 27.93
C ALA A 2 23.30 -47.96 28.67
N CYS A 3 24.23 -47.01 28.58
CA CYS A 3 24.25 -45.76 29.30
C CYS A 3 23.17 -44.79 28.80
N MET A 4 22.63 -44.07 29.78
CA MET A 4 21.59 -43.05 29.71
C MET A 4 22.08 -41.80 28.96
N ALA A 5 21.32 -41.34 27.97
CA ALA A 5 21.48 -40.02 27.38
C ALA A 5 20.11 -39.34 27.31
N CYS A 6 19.81 -38.52 28.33
CA CYS A 6 18.66 -37.62 28.33
C CYS A 6 18.97 -36.44 27.41
N LEU A 7 18.28 -36.36 26.26
CA LEU A 7 18.21 -35.15 25.45
C LEU A 7 17.27 -34.15 26.15
N LEU A 8 17.84 -33.10 26.74
CA LEU A 8 17.10 -31.91 27.15
C LEU A 8 16.77 -31.10 25.89
N LEU A 9 15.52 -31.18 25.44
CA LEU A 9 14.95 -30.25 24.46
C LEU A 9 14.85 -28.87 25.11
N ALA A 10 15.76 -27.97 24.71
CA ALA A 10 15.63 -26.55 25.00
C ALA A 10 14.43 -26.01 24.19
N LEU A 11 13.29 -25.83 24.86
CA LEU A 11 12.18 -25.03 24.36
C LEU A 11 12.67 -23.59 24.26
N ALA A 12 12.99 -23.15 23.04
CA ALA A 12 13.16 -21.74 22.73
C ALA A 12 11.80 -21.06 22.89
N PHE A 13 11.54 -20.52 24.08
CA PHE A 13 10.46 -19.56 24.27
C PHE A 13 10.81 -18.35 23.40
N VAL A 14 10.02 -18.12 22.35
CA VAL A 14 9.99 -16.83 21.68
C VAL A 14 9.42 -15.86 22.72
N ALA A 15 10.31 -15.17 23.42
CA ALA A 15 9.92 -14.06 24.27
C ALA A 15 9.28 -13.02 23.35
N VAL A 16 7.98 -12.78 23.52
CA VAL A 16 7.37 -11.53 23.06
C VAL A 16 8.15 -10.44 23.79
N GLU A 17 9.02 -9.73 23.09
CA GLU A 17 9.66 -8.55 23.67
C GLU A 17 8.54 -7.59 24.04
N ALA A 18 8.30 -7.44 25.35
CA ALA A 18 7.43 -6.41 25.85
C ALA A 18 8.02 -5.07 25.41
N GLN A 19 7.35 -4.41 24.45
CA GLN A 19 7.74 -3.08 23.97
C GLN A 19 7.76 -2.14 25.18
N GLN A 20 8.97 -1.79 25.64
CA GLN A 20 9.12 -0.92 26.80
C GLN A 20 8.60 0.48 26.46
N MET A 21 7.80 1.03 27.37
CA MET A 21 7.32 2.41 27.31
C MET A 21 8.52 3.38 27.37
N GLN A 22 8.81 4.05 26.26
CA GLN A 22 10.04 4.86 26.11
C GLN A 22 9.81 6.36 26.37
N SER A 23 8.61 6.89 26.14
CA SER A 23 8.22 8.27 26.44
C SER A 23 6.76 8.35 26.92
N ASN A 24 6.48 9.10 27.99
CA ASN A 24 5.13 9.21 28.56
C ASN A 24 4.47 10.53 28.15
N ILE A 25 3.62 10.48 27.13
CA ILE A 25 2.68 11.56 26.81
C ILE A 25 1.47 11.38 27.72
N SER A 26 1.24 12.31 28.65
CA SER A 26 0.13 12.22 29.59
C SER A 26 -1.18 12.72 28.96
N ARG A 27 -2.31 12.17 29.40
CA ARG A 27 -3.64 12.71 29.09
C ARG A 27 -3.71 14.24 29.31
N GLY A 28 -4.39 14.95 28.43
CA GLY A 28 -4.46 16.41 28.41
C GLY A 28 -3.32 17.08 27.63
N SER A 29 -2.31 16.32 27.19
CA SER A 29 -1.30 16.82 26.25
C SER A 29 -1.95 17.14 24.91
N SER A 30 -1.46 18.18 24.24
CA SER A 30 -1.95 18.59 22.93
C SER A 30 -0.81 18.94 21.97
N LEU A 31 -1.08 18.83 20.68
CA LEU A 31 -0.23 19.30 19.60
C LEU A 31 -0.96 20.38 18.79
N THR A 32 -0.20 21.30 18.22
CA THR A 32 -0.69 22.28 17.23
C THR A 32 0.24 22.31 16.04
N PRO A 33 -0.25 22.57 14.81
CA PRO A 33 0.58 22.52 13.60
C PRO A 33 1.81 23.43 13.61
N THR A 34 1.79 24.55 14.34
CA THR A 34 2.78 25.63 14.21
C THR A 34 3.68 25.86 15.43
N THR A 35 3.30 25.39 16.63
CA THR A 35 4.09 25.66 17.85
C THR A 35 4.73 24.40 18.44
N ASN A 36 3.94 23.34 18.57
CA ASN A 36 4.35 22.06 19.12
C ASN A 36 3.74 20.95 18.27
N SER A 37 4.29 20.73 17.08
CA SER A 37 3.66 19.90 16.06
C SER A 37 3.80 18.40 16.28
N THR A 38 4.73 17.95 17.13
CA THR A 38 5.05 16.51 17.26
C THR A 38 5.39 16.03 18.66
N TRP A 39 5.10 14.76 18.92
CA TRP A 39 5.73 13.95 19.96
C TRP A 39 6.78 13.03 19.32
N GLN A 40 8.02 13.09 19.80
CA GLN A 40 9.14 12.33 19.23
C GLN A 40 9.41 11.03 20.01
N SER A 41 9.94 10.04 19.31
CA SER A 41 10.55 8.87 19.95
C SER A 41 11.84 9.27 20.66
N ARG A 42 12.37 8.41 21.54
CA ARG A 42 13.53 8.74 22.36
C ARG A 42 14.80 8.95 21.53
N SER A 43 14.97 8.19 20.46
CA SER A 43 16.04 8.37 19.48
C SER A 43 15.89 9.64 18.63
N GLY A 44 14.70 10.24 18.59
CA GLY A 44 14.35 11.33 17.68
C GLY A 44 14.14 10.88 16.22
N LEU A 45 14.26 9.57 15.94
CA LEU A 45 14.15 9.03 14.60
C LEU A 45 12.71 9.14 14.06
N TYR A 46 11.73 8.77 14.88
CA TYR A 46 10.32 8.83 14.55
C TYR A 46 9.61 9.92 15.32
N ALA A 47 8.59 10.50 14.70
CA ALA A 47 7.70 11.45 15.36
C ALA A 47 6.26 11.19 14.96
N PHE A 48 5.36 11.32 15.94
CA PHE A 48 3.92 11.38 15.75
C PHE A 48 3.47 12.84 15.80
N GLY A 49 2.64 13.30 14.86
CA GLY A 49 2.04 14.62 14.94
C GLY A 49 1.64 15.20 13.58
N PHE A 50 1.56 16.53 13.53
CA PHE A 50 1.16 17.25 12.32
C PHE A 50 2.28 17.29 11.28
N TYR A 51 1.93 17.00 10.04
CA TYR A 51 2.76 17.25 8.85
C TYR A 51 1.94 17.97 7.77
N ARG A 52 2.62 18.64 6.84
CA ARG A 52 1.96 19.44 5.81
C ARG A 52 1.42 18.53 4.70
N GLN A 53 0.16 18.71 4.33
CA GLN A 53 -0.47 18.01 3.20
C GLN A 53 -1.32 18.99 2.41
N GLY A 54 -0.99 19.19 1.13
CA GLY A 54 -1.60 20.23 0.29
C GLY A 54 -1.48 21.62 0.93
N ASN A 55 -2.62 22.25 1.18
CA ASN A 55 -2.72 23.60 1.77
C ASN A 55 -2.96 23.59 3.29
N GLY A 56 -3.04 22.42 3.93
CA GLY A 56 -3.28 22.26 5.35
C GLY A 56 -2.32 21.27 6.01
N TYR A 57 -2.80 20.59 7.03
CA TYR A 57 -2.05 19.62 7.81
C TYR A 57 -2.83 18.32 7.97
N ALA A 58 -2.10 17.21 7.97
CA ALA A 58 -2.60 15.90 8.38
C ALA A 58 -1.85 15.45 9.63
N VAL A 59 -2.36 14.42 10.31
CA VAL A 59 -1.73 13.82 11.49
C VAL A 59 -1.20 12.45 11.12
N GLY A 60 0.06 12.17 11.44
CA GLY A 60 0.67 10.91 11.09
C GLY A 60 1.96 10.63 11.83
N ILE A 61 2.63 9.55 11.42
CA ILE A 61 3.96 9.18 11.88
C ILE A 61 4.91 9.39 10.71
N PHE A 62 6.06 10.01 10.97
CA PHE A 62 7.10 10.22 9.98
C PHE A 62 8.49 10.03 10.57
N LEU A 63 9.42 9.68 9.69
CA LEU A 63 10.86 9.67 9.96
C LEU A 63 11.32 11.13 10.08
N ALA A 64 11.44 11.61 11.32
CA ALA A 64 11.83 12.97 11.65
C ALA A 64 13.36 13.16 11.71
N GLY A 65 14.09 12.06 11.92
CA GLY A 65 15.56 12.05 12.01
C GLY A 65 16.31 12.15 10.68
N ILE A 66 15.60 12.35 9.55
CA ILE A 66 16.18 12.47 8.20
C ILE A 66 15.83 13.83 7.57
N LEU A 67 16.63 14.26 6.59
CA LEU A 67 16.49 15.58 5.96
C LEU A 67 15.15 15.72 5.21
N GLU A 68 14.82 14.73 4.37
CA GLU A 68 13.55 14.63 3.67
C GLU A 68 12.61 13.73 4.47
N LYS A 69 11.73 14.35 5.28
CA LYS A 69 10.79 13.62 6.12
C LYS A 69 9.95 12.66 5.30
N THR A 70 9.98 11.39 5.64
CA THR A 70 9.14 10.35 5.03
C THR A 70 7.99 10.02 5.98
N VAL A 71 6.76 10.31 5.55
CA VAL A 71 5.53 9.87 6.26
C VAL A 71 5.38 8.37 6.08
N VAL A 72 5.18 7.63 7.17
CA VAL A 72 5.08 6.15 7.19
C VAL A 72 3.71 5.67 7.68
N TRP A 73 2.89 6.57 8.21
CA TRP A 73 1.52 6.29 8.64
C TRP A 73 0.73 7.59 8.70
N THR A 74 -0.56 7.56 8.33
CA THR A 74 -1.45 8.73 8.35
C THR A 74 -2.78 8.37 9.02
N ALA A 75 -3.18 9.14 10.02
CA ALA A 75 -4.49 9.01 10.68
C ALA A 75 -5.59 9.55 9.75
N ASN A 76 -6.69 8.80 9.59
CA ASN A 76 -7.83 9.16 8.73
C ASN A 76 -7.39 9.78 7.39
N ARG A 77 -6.53 9.08 6.64
CA ARG A 77 -5.82 9.62 5.47
C ARG A 77 -6.70 10.20 4.37
N ASP A 78 -7.99 9.87 4.35
CA ASP A 78 -8.99 10.34 3.39
C ASP A 78 -9.81 11.55 3.89
N ASP A 79 -9.64 11.95 5.15
CA ASP A 79 -10.23 13.18 5.68
C ASP A 79 -9.50 14.42 5.11
N PRO A 80 -10.21 15.54 4.88
CA PRO A 80 -9.57 16.77 4.41
C PRO A 80 -8.49 17.29 5.37
N PRO A 81 -7.38 17.87 4.87
CA PRO A 81 -6.37 18.48 5.71
C PRO A 81 -6.94 19.57 6.62
N VAL A 82 -6.48 19.59 7.87
CA VAL A 82 -6.91 20.57 8.86
C VAL A 82 -6.14 21.88 8.73
N SER A 83 -6.72 22.97 9.24
CA SER A 83 -6.11 24.28 9.26
C SER A 83 -4.98 24.42 10.30
N ASN A 84 -4.19 25.48 10.19
CA ASN A 84 -3.06 25.76 11.09
C ASN A 84 -3.44 26.06 12.55
N ASN A 85 -4.72 26.31 12.84
CA ASN A 85 -5.26 26.53 14.17
C ASN A 85 -5.84 25.25 14.82
N ALA A 86 -5.73 24.10 14.14
CA ALA A 86 -6.15 22.82 14.69
C ALA A 86 -5.38 22.49 15.97
N THR A 87 -6.05 21.80 16.90
CA THR A 87 -5.43 21.29 18.12
C THR A 87 -5.73 19.81 18.21
N LEU A 88 -4.70 18.97 18.23
CA LEU A 88 -4.87 17.55 18.51
C LEU A 88 -4.75 17.36 20.02
N LEU A 89 -5.77 16.79 20.66
CA LEU A 89 -5.82 16.59 22.10
C LEU A 89 -5.78 15.10 22.43
N PHE A 90 -4.93 14.71 23.39
CA PHE A 90 -4.95 13.38 23.97
C PHE A 90 -5.95 13.28 25.13
N THR A 91 -7.00 12.48 24.91
CA THR A 91 -8.14 12.30 25.81
C THR A 91 -8.17 10.89 26.41
N GLY A 92 -9.13 10.62 27.28
CA GLY A 92 -9.36 9.27 27.80
C GLY A 92 -9.79 8.25 26.74
N ASP A 93 -10.40 8.71 25.64
CA ASP A 93 -10.94 7.82 24.60
C ASP A 93 -10.07 7.78 23.34
N GLY A 94 -8.90 8.43 23.37
CA GLY A 94 -7.93 8.48 22.27
C GLY A 94 -7.50 9.90 21.88
N LEU A 95 -7.09 10.07 20.63
CA LEU A 95 -6.65 11.35 20.07
C LEU A 95 -7.77 11.98 19.24
N ALA A 96 -8.13 13.21 19.60
CA ALA A 96 -9.24 13.91 18.97
C ALA A 96 -8.88 15.33 18.56
N LEU A 97 -9.51 15.78 17.48
CA LEU A 97 -9.60 17.17 17.07
C LEU A 97 -10.90 17.75 17.66
N PRO A 98 -10.83 18.72 18.59
CA PRO A 98 -12.01 19.42 19.07
C PRO A 98 -12.67 20.20 17.92
N THR A 99 -13.98 20.06 17.77
CA THR A 99 -14.80 20.78 16.78
C THR A 99 -15.94 21.51 17.49
N ALA A 100 -16.65 22.40 16.78
CA ALA A 100 -17.84 23.07 17.32
C ALA A 100 -18.98 22.08 17.66
N GLU A 101 -19.02 20.93 16.96
CA GLU A 101 -20.03 19.89 17.12
C GLU A 101 -19.63 18.78 18.11
N GLY A 102 -18.39 18.80 18.64
CA GLY A 102 -17.91 17.80 19.59
C GLY A 102 -16.42 17.46 19.43
N GLN A 103 -16.11 16.17 19.39
CA GLN A 103 -14.74 15.65 19.23
C GLN A 103 -14.71 14.73 18.01
N ASN A 104 -13.85 15.04 17.03
CA ASN A 104 -13.57 14.12 15.94
C ASN A 104 -12.33 13.28 16.28
N TYR A 105 -12.52 11.98 16.49
CA TYR A 105 -11.43 11.08 16.89
C TYR A 105 -10.66 10.60 15.66
N LEU A 106 -9.37 10.95 15.61
CA LEU A 106 -8.43 10.42 14.61
C LEU A 106 -7.89 9.05 15.03
N VAL A 107 -7.78 8.83 16.33
CA VAL A 107 -7.41 7.55 16.93
C VAL A 107 -8.37 7.30 18.07
N LYS A 108 -9.10 6.19 18.01
CA LYS A 108 -10.05 5.80 19.06
C LYS A 108 -9.53 4.56 19.77
N SER A 109 -9.38 4.65 21.09
CA SER A 109 -8.92 3.52 21.89
C SER A 109 -10.06 2.54 22.19
N SER A 110 -9.73 1.25 22.33
CA SER A 110 -10.69 0.21 22.71
C SER A 110 -11.16 0.29 24.17
N GLY A 111 -10.42 1.04 25.00
CA GLY A 111 -10.75 1.35 26.39
C GLY A 111 -10.12 2.67 26.83
N SER A 112 -10.16 2.99 28.12
CA SER A 112 -9.63 4.25 28.65
C SER A 112 -8.09 4.34 28.51
N ALA A 113 -7.61 5.23 27.65
CA ALA A 113 -6.21 5.56 27.47
C ALA A 113 -5.71 6.55 28.54
N SER A 114 -4.59 6.24 29.17
CA SER A 114 -3.96 7.05 30.24
C SER A 114 -2.65 7.66 29.78
N TYR A 115 -1.92 6.97 28.91
CA TYR A 115 -0.61 7.38 28.40
C TYR A 115 -0.50 7.08 26.92
N ALA A 116 0.30 7.86 26.19
CA ALA A 116 0.74 7.54 24.85
C ALA A 116 2.27 7.52 24.78
N SER A 117 2.83 6.78 23.82
CA SER A 117 4.27 6.73 23.56
C SER A 117 4.53 6.62 22.06
N MET A 118 5.50 7.38 21.57
CA MET A 118 6.11 7.17 20.26
C MET A 118 7.35 6.29 20.47
N LEU A 119 7.31 5.03 20.02
CA LEU A 119 8.41 4.09 20.20
C LEU A 119 9.48 4.24 19.11
N ASP A 120 10.71 3.85 19.41
CA ASP A 120 11.83 3.85 18.45
C ASP A 120 11.66 2.83 17.31
N SER A 121 10.68 1.92 17.41
CA SER A 121 10.25 1.06 16.30
C SER A 121 9.41 1.78 15.25
N GLY A 122 8.93 3.00 15.54
CA GLY A 122 7.92 3.69 14.72
C GLY A 122 6.48 3.32 15.09
N ASN A 123 6.27 2.50 16.12
CA ASN A 123 4.93 2.20 16.65
C ASN A 123 4.47 3.30 17.61
N PHE A 124 3.35 3.97 17.31
CA PHE A 124 2.70 4.90 18.24
C PHE A 124 1.64 4.13 19.03
N VAL A 125 1.71 4.18 20.36
CA VAL A 125 0.93 3.29 21.24
C VAL A 125 0.18 4.07 22.29
N LEU A 126 -1.08 3.72 22.51
CA LEU A 126 -1.90 4.17 23.64
C LEU A 126 -2.00 3.07 24.70
N TYR A 127 -1.74 3.42 25.95
CA TYR A 127 -1.79 2.52 27.10
C TYR A 127 -2.86 2.91 28.11
N ASN A 128 -3.50 1.94 28.76
CA ASN A 128 -4.35 2.18 29.92
C ASN A 128 -3.52 2.43 31.21
N SER A 129 -4.19 2.62 32.35
CA SER A 129 -3.50 2.82 33.64
C SER A 129 -2.71 1.60 34.11
N GLY A 130 -3.09 0.40 33.66
CA GLY A 130 -2.39 -0.87 33.89
C GLY A 130 -1.19 -1.09 32.97
N ARG A 131 -0.89 -0.15 32.05
CA ARG A 131 0.14 -0.25 31.01
C ARG A 131 -0.14 -1.32 29.95
N GLU A 132 -1.38 -1.71 29.78
CA GLU A 132 -1.81 -2.58 28.67
C GLU A 132 -2.07 -1.71 27.44
N ILE A 133 -1.75 -2.24 26.26
CA ILE A 133 -2.00 -1.58 24.98
C ILE A 133 -3.51 -1.57 24.73
N VAL A 134 -4.09 -0.39 24.54
CA VAL A 134 -5.51 -0.21 24.17
C VAL A 134 -5.68 0.23 22.71
N TRP A 135 -4.59 0.64 22.06
CA TRP A 135 -4.49 0.95 20.64
C TRP A 135 -3.02 1.06 20.22
N GLN A 136 -2.67 0.68 19.00
CA GLN A 136 -1.34 0.91 18.43
C GLN A 136 -1.40 1.12 16.92
N SER A 137 -0.50 1.94 16.37
CA SER A 137 -0.50 2.27 14.93
C SER A 137 -0.12 1.07 14.07
N PHE A 138 0.64 0.12 14.61
CA PHE A 138 1.04 -1.08 13.88
C PHE A 138 -0.13 -1.99 13.47
N ASP A 139 -1.27 -1.90 14.16
CA ASP A 139 -2.49 -2.64 13.84
C ASP A 139 -3.38 -1.91 12.80
N HIS A 140 -2.95 -0.72 12.35
CA HIS A 140 -3.70 0.12 11.42
C HIS A 140 -2.79 0.68 10.31
N PRO A 141 -2.04 -0.16 9.58
CA PRO A 141 -1.11 0.35 8.58
C PRO A 141 -1.82 1.10 7.44
N THR A 142 -1.08 1.98 6.75
CA THR A 142 -1.59 2.70 5.56
C THR A 142 -1.06 2.07 4.27
N ASP A 143 0.12 2.52 3.84
CA ASP A 143 0.82 2.14 2.62
C ASP A 143 2.18 1.49 2.92
N THR A 144 2.57 1.47 4.20
CA THR A 144 3.94 1.17 4.65
C THR A 144 3.91 0.16 5.80
N LEU A 145 4.84 -0.80 5.80
CA LEU A 145 5.22 -1.57 7.00
C LEU A 145 6.62 -1.19 7.45
N LEU A 146 6.78 -1.13 8.78
CA LEU A 146 8.07 -0.96 9.44
C LEU A 146 8.58 -2.27 10.04
N PRO A 147 9.89 -2.41 10.29
CA PRO A 147 10.44 -3.60 10.90
C PRO A 147 9.76 -3.94 12.24
N GLY A 148 9.45 -5.23 12.44
CA GLY A 148 8.70 -5.74 13.58
C GLY A 148 7.18 -5.64 13.43
N GLN A 149 6.67 -4.94 12.41
CA GLN A 149 5.27 -4.93 12.06
C GLN A 149 4.88 -6.15 11.23
N ARG A 150 3.60 -6.52 11.28
CA ARG A 150 3.02 -7.60 10.48
C ARG A 150 1.70 -7.15 9.85
N LEU A 151 1.34 -7.74 8.72
CA LEU A 151 0.02 -7.65 8.12
C LEU A 151 -0.70 -8.98 8.37
N LEU A 152 -1.86 -8.94 9.04
CA LEU A 152 -2.57 -10.16 9.42
C LEU A 152 -3.37 -10.73 8.25
N SER A 153 -3.80 -11.98 8.40
CA SER A 153 -4.70 -12.60 7.44
C SER A 153 -6.01 -11.82 7.35
N GLY A 154 -6.38 -11.44 6.14
CA GLY A 154 -7.53 -10.59 5.82
C GLY A 154 -7.21 -9.11 5.71
N ASP A 155 -6.06 -8.65 6.24
CA ASP A 155 -5.71 -7.23 6.26
C ASP A 155 -5.06 -6.76 4.95
N GLU A 156 -5.10 -5.44 4.75
CA GLU A 156 -4.71 -4.78 3.52
C GLU A 156 -3.86 -3.53 3.77
N LEU A 157 -2.97 -3.24 2.82
CA LEU A 157 -2.33 -1.94 2.64
C LEU A 157 -2.87 -1.28 1.39
N PHE A 158 -2.94 0.03 1.39
CA PHE A 158 -3.39 0.83 0.25
C PHE A 158 -2.32 1.83 -0.13
N SER A 159 -2.03 1.96 -1.43
CA SER A 159 -1.08 2.96 -1.91
C SER A 159 -1.49 4.37 -1.50
N ALA A 160 -0.55 5.31 -1.49
CA ALA A 160 -0.89 6.72 -1.56
C ALA A 160 -1.43 7.07 -2.96
N LYS A 161 -2.22 8.14 -3.04
CA LYS A 161 -2.67 8.70 -4.31
C LYS A 161 -1.53 9.31 -5.11
N SER A 162 -0.57 9.94 -4.43
CA SER A 162 0.69 10.42 -5.02
C SER A 162 1.73 10.69 -3.92
N GLU A 163 2.96 11.01 -4.30
CA GLU A 163 4.01 11.44 -3.35
C GLU A 163 3.63 12.69 -2.54
N ALA A 164 2.73 13.53 -3.06
CA ALA A 164 2.28 14.76 -2.42
C ALA A 164 0.94 14.61 -1.67
N ASP A 165 0.21 13.52 -1.92
CA ASP A 165 -1.13 13.28 -1.40
C ASP A 165 -1.22 11.86 -0.84
N HIS A 166 -1.13 11.78 0.48
CA HIS A 166 -1.16 10.52 1.23
C HIS A 166 -2.58 9.96 1.42
N SER A 167 -3.62 10.54 0.81
CA SER A 167 -4.94 9.87 0.73
C SER A 167 -4.84 8.52 0.01
N THR A 168 -5.85 7.69 0.19
CA THR A 168 -5.95 6.35 -0.39
C THR A 168 -5.86 6.42 -1.91
N GLY A 169 -4.89 5.73 -2.47
CA GLY A 169 -4.69 5.58 -3.90
C GLY A 169 -5.51 4.43 -4.48
N ILE A 170 -5.12 3.98 -5.67
CA ILE A 170 -5.93 3.02 -6.46
C ILE A 170 -5.39 1.58 -6.40
N PHE A 171 -4.35 1.32 -5.61
CA PHE A 171 -3.76 -0.02 -5.48
C PHE A 171 -3.80 -0.51 -4.04
N ARG A 172 -3.95 -1.81 -3.87
CA ARG A 172 -3.92 -2.48 -2.57
C ARG A 172 -3.06 -3.73 -2.59
N LEU A 173 -2.46 -4.05 -1.45
CA LEU A 173 -1.79 -5.31 -1.15
C LEU A 173 -2.60 -6.02 -0.06
N LYS A 174 -3.05 -7.24 -0.33
CA LYS A 174 -3.88 -8.02 0.60
C LYS A 174 -3.17 -9.29 1.02
N MET A 175 -3.10 -9.53 2.32
CA MET A 175 -2.77 -10.84 2.86
C MET A 175 -4.07 -11.66 2.91
N GLN A 176 -4.34 -12.44 1.87
CA GLN A 176 -5.61 -13.16 1.73
C GLN A 176 -5.78 -14.25 2.80
N ASN A 177 -7.05 -14.60 3.07
CA ASN A 177 -7.40 -15.65 4.04
C ASN A 177 -6.97 -17.05 3.61
N ASP A 178 -6.72 -17.27 2.31
CA ASP A 178 -6.21 -18.52 1.76
C ASP A 178 -4.68 -18.68 1.91
N GLY A 179 -4.00 -17.67 2.45
CA GLY A 179 -2.56 -17.68 2.65
C GLY A 179 -1.74 -17.03 1.54
N ASN A 180 -2.38 -16.42 0.53
CA ASN A 180 -1.71 -15.75 -0.58
C ASN A 180 -1.55 -14.23 -0.35
N LEU A 181 -0.37 -13.68 -0.63
CA LEU A 181 -0.13 -12.24 -0.59
C LEU A 181 -0.24 -11.69 -2.01
N VAL A 182 -1.19 -10.79 -2.27
CA VAL A 182 -1.56 -10.42 -3.65
C VAL A 182 -1.79 -8.92 -3.79
N GLN A 183 -1.35 -8.34 -4.91
CA GLN A 183 -1.64 -6.95 -5.27
C GLN A 183 -2.78 -6.83 -6.28
N TYR A 184 -3.66 -5.87 -6.04
CA TYR A 184 -4.87 -5.59 -6.81
C TYR A 184 -5.11 -4.09 -6.99
N PRO A 185 -5.89 -3.69 -8.01
CA PRO A 185 -6.61 -2.42 -7.95
C PRO A 185 -7.55 -2.38 -6.73
N VAL A 186 -7.82 -1.17 -6.24
CA VAL A 186 -8.92 -0.95 -5.29
C VAL A 186 -10.26 -1.25 -5.98
N ASP A 187 -11.24 -1.71 -5.21
CA ASP A 187 -12.59 -2.10 -5.66
C ASP A 187 -12.65 -3.25 -6.68
N SER A 188 -11.54 -3.89 -7.03
CA SER A 188 -11.56 -5.09 -7.86
C SER A 188 -11.82 -6.37 -7.05
N PRO A 189 -12.47 -7.38 -7.64
CA PRO A 189 -12.55 -8.72 -7.06
C PRO A 189 -11.18 -9.34 -6.76
N ASP A 190 -11.10 -10.17 -5.71
CA ASP A 190 -9.93 -10.97 -5.34
C ASP A 190 -9.77 -12.19 -6.28
N THR A 191 -9.59 -11.96 -7.58
CA THR A 191 -9.44 -13.03 -8.60
C THR A 191 -8.16 -12.88 -9.41
N SER A 192 -7.66 -13.97 -9.98
CA SER A 192 -6.45 -13.97 -10.82
C SER A 192 -6.51 -12.98 -11.99
N ALA A 193 -7.72 -12.69 -12.50
CA ALA A 193 -7.93 -11.71 -13.56
C ALA A 193 -7.52 -10.29 -13.16
N TYR A 194 -7.64 -9.90 -11.89
CA TYR A 194 -7.27 -8.57 -11.39
C TYR A 194 -5.93 -8.53 -10.66
N ALA A 195 -5.39 -9.69 -10.27
CA ALA A 195 -4.08 -9.76 -9.64
C ALA A 195 -2.98 -9.30 -10.61
N PHE A 196 -2.04 -8.50 -10.14
CA PHE A 196 -0.84 -8.12 -10.89
C PHE A 196 0.48 -8.49 -10.19
N TYR A 197 0.39 -8.98 -8.96
CA TYR A 197 1.47 -9.66 -8.25
C TYR A 197 0.84 -10.67 -7.28
N ALA A 198 1.41 -11.85 -7.12
CA ALA A 198 1.00 -12.83 -6.11
C ALA A 198 2.22 -13.61 -5.59
N SER A 199 2.24 -13.95 -4.31
CA SER A 199 3.26 -14.84 -3.72
C SER A 199 3.09 -16.31 -4.12
N VAL A 200 1.92 -16.69 -4.64
CA VAL A 200 1.58 -18.08 -5.03
C VAL A 200 1.70 -19.02 -3.83
N THR A 201 1.10 -18.60 -2.71
CA THR A 201 1.11 -19.33 -1.43
C THR A 201 -0.29 -19.71 -0.95
N ASP A 202 -1.28 -19.63 -1.84
CA ASP A 202 -2.62 -20.13 -1.61
C ASP A 202 -2.60 -21.60 -1.15
N GLY A 203 -3.32 -21.89 -0.07
CA GLY A 203 -3.43 -23.23 0.51
C GLY A 203 -2.16 -23.75 1.20
N LYS A 204 -1.07 -22.99 1.30
CA LYS A 204 0.18 -23.43 1.95
C LYS A 204 0.20 -23.28 3.48
N GLY A 205 -0.78 -22.58 4.06
CA GLY A 205 -0.88 -22.41 5.51
C GLY A 205 -2.19 -21.73 5.91
N GLU A 206 -2.60 -21.94 7.17
CA GLU A 206 -3.76 -21.28 7.74
C GLU A 206 -3.34 -20.00 8.48
N ASN A 207 -4.20 -18.98 8.44
CA ASN A 207 -4.02 -17.70 9.13
C ASN A 207 -2.62 -17.11 8.90
N VAL A 208 -2.23 -17.04 7.62
CA VAL A 208 -0.90 -16.59 7.23
C VAL A 208 -0.77 -15.09 7.45
N THR A 209 0.41 -14.68 7.94
CA THR A 209 0.76 -13.28 8.19
C THR A 209 2.00 -12.91 7.38
N LEU A 210 2.01 -11.70 6.83
CA LEU A 210 3.22 -11.09 6.28
C LEU A 210 4.00 -10.44 7.42
N ASN A 211 5.27 -10.78 7.58
CA ASN A 211 6.14 -10.32 8.65
C ASN A 211 7.35 -9.59 8.05
N PHE A 212 7.81 -8.55 8.76
CA PHE A 212 8.95 -7.75 8.31
C PHE A 212 10.06 -7.70 9.37
N GLY A 213 11.21 -8.30 9.05
CA GLY A 213 12.40 -8.33 9.89
C GLY A 213 13.26 -7.07 9.79
N ALA A 214 14.07 -6.83 10.82
CA ALA A 214 14.99 -5.68 10.89
C ALA A 214 16.11 -5.71 9.84
N ASP A 215 16.41 -6.88 9.29
CA ASP A 215 17.42 -7.15 8.27
C ASP A 215 16.85 -7.12 6.84
N GLY A 216 15.69 -6.48 6.64
CA GLY A 216 15.03 -6.41 5.35
C GLY A 216 14.28 -7.68 4.95
N HIS A 217 14.13 -8.66 5.86
CA HIS A 217 13.50 -9.94 5.56
C HIS A 217 11.97 -9.82 5.54
N LEU A 218 11.34 -10.00 4.39
CA LEU A 218 9.89 -10.11 4.22
C LEU A 218 9.54 -11.58 4.03
N TYR A 219 8.70 -12.11 4.90
CA TYR A 219 8.37 -13.54 4.93
C TYR A 219 6.96 -13.81 5.45
N LEU A 220 6.43 -14.97 5.07
CA LEU A 220 5.10 -15.42 5.44
C LEU A 220 5.19 -16.48 6.53
N LEU A 221 4.50 -16.24 7.65
CA LEU A 221 4.34 -17.21 8.75
C LEU A 221 2.91 -17.74 8.77
N ASN A 222 2.75 -19.05 8.92
CA ASN A 222 1.44 -19.65 9.20
C ASN A 222 1.09 -19.59 10.70
N SER A 223 -0.08 -20.09 11.07
CA SER A 223 -0.59 -20.12 12.45
C SER A 223 0.30 -20.84 13.47
N THR A 224 1.19 -21.74 13.03
CA THR A 224 2.13 -22.44 13.92
C THR A 224 3.45 -21.68 14.12
N GLY A 225 3.61 -20.53 13.45
CA GLY A 225 4.85 -19.76 13.42
C GLY A 225 5.90 -20.33 12.46
N SER A 226 5.52 -21.26 11.58
CA SER A 226 6.42 -21.80 10.55
C SER A 226 6.50 -20.85 9.37
N ASN A 227 7.72 -20.55 8.93
CA ASN A 227 7.97 -19.81 7.70
C ASN A 227 7.65 -20.69 6.49
N ILE A 228 6.67 -20.26 5.70
CA ILE A 228 6.22 -20.97 4.50
C ILE A 228 6.76 -20.36 3.21
N TRP A 229 7.23 -19.11 3.25
CA TRP A 229 7.69 -18.39 2.07
C TRP A 229 8.53 -17.15 2.43
N ASN A 230 9.63 -16.97 1.71
CA ASN A 230 10.46 -15.77 1.74
C ASN A 230 10.17 -14.93 0.50
N ILE A 231 9.76 -13.67 0.70
CA ILE A 231 9.59 -12.69 -0.38
C ILE A 231 10.93 -12.02 -0.70
N THR A 232 11.70 -11.73 0.34
CA THR A 232 13.09 -11.28 0.24
C THR A 232 14.00 -12.24 1.00
N ASP A 233 15.30 -12.23 0.69
CA ASP A 233 16.27 -13.13 1.33
C ASP A 233 16.63 -12.71 2.76
N GLY A 234 16.46 -11.43 3.11
CA GLY A 234 16.93 -10.87 4.38
C GLY A 234 18.45 -10.73 4.43
N GLY A 235 19.01 -10.69 5.63
CA GLY A 235 20.46 -10.59 5.85
C GLY A 235 21.08 -9.24 5.47
N LEU A 236 20.28 -8.19 5.27
CA LEU A 236 20.81 -6.85 5.05
C LEU A 236 21.42 -6.30 6.34
N PRO A 237 22.41 -5.39 6.26
CA PRO A 237 23.09 -4.86 7.44
C PRO A 237 22.11 -4.21 8.42
N THR A 238 22.18 -4.62 9.69
CA THR A 238 21.36 -4.08 10.79
C THR A 238 22.17 -3.20 11.74
N ASP A 239 23.33 -2.70 11.29
CA ASP A 239 24.15 -1.81 12.08
C ASP A 239 23.43 -0.48 12.35
N GLU A 240 23.82 0.19 13.44
CA GLU A 240 23.31 1.51 13.79
C GLU A 240 23.48 2.44 12.59
N GLY A 241 22.39 2.84 11.95
CA GLY A 241 22.39 3.75 10.81
C GLY A 241 21.72 3.22 9.54
N LYS A 242 21.32 1.94 9.49
CA LYS A 242 20.47 1.42 8.42
C LYS A 242 19.00 1.41 8.82
N LEU A 243 18.16 1.94 7.95
CA LEU A 243 16.71 1.87 8.08
C LEU A 243 16.13 1.13 6.90
N TYR A 244 15.10 0.34 7.17
CA TYR A 244 14.33 -0.33 6.15
C TYR A 244 12.86 0.01 6.33
N LEU A 245 12.18 0.23 5.22
CA LEU A 245 10.72 0.26 5.18
C LEU A 245 10.24 -0.49 3.96
N MET A 246 9.05 -1.04 4.08
CA MET A 246 8.35 -1.68 2.99
C MET A 246 7.16 -0.80 2.62
N ARG A 247 6.91 -0.57 1.33
CA ARG A 247 5.84 0.33 0.86
C ARG A 247 5.20 -0.15 -0.43
N ILE A 248 3.88 0.07 -0.54
CA ILE A 248 3.18 0.14 -1.82
C ILE A 248 3.15 1.60 -2.29
N ASP A 249 3.93 1.92 -3.32
CA ASP A 249 4.00 3.29 -3.81
C ASP A 249 2.79 3.66 -4.67
N ALA A 250 2.66 4.94 -5.01
CA ALA A 250 1.53 5.44 -5.81
C ALA A 250 1.45 4.83 -7.21
N ASP A 251 2.54 4.25 -7.72
CA ASP A 251 2.54 3.49 -8.98
C ASP A 251 2.07 2.04 -8.83
N GLY A 252 1.70 1.62 -7.62
CA GLY A 252 1.19 0.29 -7.31
C GLY A 252 2.27 -0.78 -7.15
N ILE A 253 3.55 -0.45 -7.34
CA ILE A 253 4.63 -1.42 -7.12
C ILE A 253 4.96 -1.51 -5.63
N PHE A 254 5.14 -2.74 -5.20
CA PHE A 254 5.51 -3.08 -3.84
C PHE A 254 7.04 -3.14 -3.70
N ARG A 255 7.61 -2.35 -2.78
CA ARG A 255 9.06 -2.14 -2.68
C ARG A 255 9.58 -2.29 -1.25
N LEU A 256 10.80 -2.82 -1.15
CA LEU A 256 11.65 -2.72 0.04
C LEU A 256 12.67 -1.62 -0.19
N TYR A 257 12.70 -0.67 0.72
CA TYR A 257 13.62 0.45 0.70
C TYR A 257 14.65 0.35 1.82
N SER A 258 15.86 0.86 1.56
CA SER A 258 16.88 1.10 2.58
C SER A 258 17.31 2.56 2.62
N HIS A 259 17.69 3.04 3.79
CA HIS A 259 18.24 4.38 3.99
C HIS A 259 19.46 4.32 4.92
N ASP A 260 20.48 5.10 4.57
CA ASP A 260 21.71 5.23 5.34
C ASP A 260 21.75 6.58 6.07
N LEU A 261 21.45 6.54 7.37
CA LEU A 261 21.42 7.71 8.25
C LEU A 261 22.78 8.41 8.38
N LYS A 262 23.89 7.68 8.17
CA LYS A 262 25.25 8.26 8.33
C LYS A 262 25.65 9.10 7.12
N LYS A 263 24.98 8.91 5.98
CA LYS A 263 25.40 9.50 4.69
C LYS A 263 24.45 10.57 4.16
N ASN A 264 23.40 10.94 4.90
CA ASN A 264 22.29 11.75 4.37
C ASN A 264 21.86 11.25 2.98
N ALA A 265 21.79 9.93 2.81
CA ALA A 265 21.56 9.30 1.52
C ALA A 265 20.09 9.46 1.08
N THR A 266 19.82 9.34 -0.21
CA THR A 266 18.45 9.12 -0.68
C THR A 266 18.03 7.67 -0.37
N TRP A 267 16.74 7.38 -0.40
CA TRP A 267 16.25 6.00 -0.32
C TRP A 267 16.79 5.16 -1.48
N SER A 268 17.28 3.96 -1.16
CA SER A 268 17.70 2.95 -2.12
C SER A 268 16.65 1.85 -2.21
N ILE A 269 16.43 1.30 -3.40
CA ILE A 269 15.51 0.18 -3.61
C ILE A 269 16.30 -1.13 -3.48
N GLU A 270 15.94 -1.97 -2.52
CA GLU A 270 16.55 -3.28 -2.28
C GLU A 270 15.79 -4.40 -2.99
N TRP A 271 14.48 -4.26 -3.12
CA TRP A 271 13.62 -5.23 -3.80
C TRP A 271 12.36 -4.58 -4.36
N VAL A 272 11.82 -5.14 -5.45
CA VAL A 272 10.57 -4.70 -6.10
C VAL A 272 9.73 -5.91 -6.51
N SER A 273 8.40 -5.79 -6.43
CA SER A 273 7.48 -6.82 -6.95
C SER A 273 7.49 -6.90 -8.48
N SER A 274 7.73 -5.77 -9.16
CA SER A 274 7.91 -5.69 -10.61
C SER A 274 8.88 -4.55 -10.96
N LYS A 275 9.73 -4.78 -11.97
CA LYS A 275 10.52 -3.71 -12.62
C LYS A 275 9.75 -3.00 -13.72
N ASP A 276 8.70 -3.65 -14.23
CA ASP A 276 7.82 -3.10 -15.24
C ASP A 276 6.71 -2.31 -14.53
N LYS A 277 6.74 -0.99 -14.73
CA LYS A 277 5.77 -0.05 -14.17
C LYS A 277 4.40 -0.09 -14.86
N CYS A 278 4.23 -0.84 -15.94
CA CYS A 278 2.94 -1.06 -16.59
C CYS A 278 2.22 -2.32 -16.11
N VAL A 279 2.84 -3.13 -15.25
CA VAL A 279 2.22 -4.32 -14.64
C VAL A 279 1.01 -3.98 -13.75
N PRO A 280 1.06 -2.94 -12.90
CA PRO A 280 -0.09 -2.56 -12.07
C PRO A 280 -1.33 -2.23 -12.91
N LYS A 281 -2.40 -2.99 -12.68
CA LYS A 281 -3.66 -2.87 -13.43
C LYS A 281 -4.43 -1.65 -12.95
N GLY A 282 -4.98 -0.86 -13.88
CA GLY A 282 -5.75 0.35 -13.56
C GLY A 282 -4.94 1.66 -13.55
N LEU A 283 -3.62 1.60 -13.83
CA LEU A 283 -2.82 2.81 -14.08
C LEU A 283 -3.38 3.65 -15.24
N CYS A 284 -3.79 2.96 -16.30
CA CYS A 284 -4.43 3.54 -17.46
C CYS A 284 -5.90 3.14 -17.44
N GLY A 285 -6.79 4.10 -17.70
CA GLY A 285 -8.22 3.87 -17.72
C GLY A 285 -8.67 3.03 -18.92
N LEU A 286 -9.97 2.80 -19.02
CA LEU A 286 -10.55 1.98 -20.09
C LEU A 286 -10.17 2.51 -21.48
N ASN A 287 -10.03 1.59 -22.44
CA ASN A 287 -9.64 1.86 -23.84
C ASN A 287 -8.30 2.60 -24.00
N SER A 288 -7.41 2.43 -23.03
CA SER A 288 -6.04 2.93 -23.09
C SER A 288 -5.05 1.86 -22.65
N TYR A 289 -3.81 2.00 -23.09
CA TYR A 289 -2.73 1.07 -22.76
C TYR A 289 -1.53 1.82 -22.19
N CYS A 290 -0.78 1.13 -21.34
CA CYS A 290 0.41 1.68 -20.69
C CYS A 290 1.63 1.46 -21.57
N VAL A 291 2.45 2.50 -21.72
CA VAL A 291 3.79 2.41 -22.29
C VAL A 291 4.82 2.93 -21.31
N LEU A 292 6.00 2.32 -21.32
CA LEU A 292 7.17 2.85 -20.62
C LEU A 292 8.02 3.68 -21.58
N ASN A 293 8.17 4.96 -21.27
CA ASN A 293 9.03 5.89 -21.98
C ASN A 293 10.04 6.49 -20.99
N ASP A 294 11.34 6.20 -21.15
CA ASP A 294 12.41 6.67 -20.27
C ASP A 294 12.12 6.49 -18.76
N LEU A 295 11.62 5.31 -18.36
CA LEU A 295 11.24 4.94 -16.98
C LEU A 295 10.01 5.66 -16.41
N LYS A 296 9.29 6.43 -17.23
CA LYS A 296 7.99 7.02 -16.92
C LYS A 296 6.89 6.23 -17.61
N THR A 297 5.79 6.03 -16.90
CA THR A 297 4.58 5.46 -17.46
C THR A 297 3.80 6.55 -18.19
N GLU A 298 3.32 6.21 -19.37
CA GLU A 298 2.45 7.07 -20.17
C GLU A 298 1.25 6.20 -20.61
N CYS A 299 0.04 6.75 -20.51
CA CYS A 299 -1.16 6.07 -20.99
C CYS A 299 -1.53 6.64 -22.36
N ARG A 300 -1.69 5.75 -23.34
CA ARG A 300 -2.08 6.10 -24.70
C ARG A 300 -3.44 5.51 -25.02
N CYS A 301 -4.30 6.30 -25.65
CA CYS A 301 -5.57 5.80 -26.14
C CYS A 301 -5.34 4.81 -27.29
N LEU A 302 -6.22 3.82 -27.38
CA LEU A 302 -6.30 2.97 -28.57
C LEU A 302 -6.64 3.85 -29.81
N PRO A 303 -6.25 3.44 -31.02
CA PRO A 303 -6.63 4.16 -32.23
C PRO A 303 -8.15 4.34 -32.35
N GLY A 304 -8.59 5.54 -32.74
CA GLY A 304 -10.01 5.90 -32.77
C GLY A 304 -10.62 6.29 -31.42
N PHE A 305 -9.80 6.35 -30.36
CA PHE A 305 -10.20 6.83 -29.05
C PHE A 305 -9.44 8.11 -28.67
N GLU A 306 -10.13 9.00 -27.97
CA GLU A 306 -9.59 10.24 -27.43
C GLU A 306 -9.74 10.27 -25.91
N SER A 307 -8.84 11.00 -25.25
CA SER A 307 -8.83 11.08 -23.79
C SER A 307 -10.09 11.77 -23.29
N VAL A 308 -10.80 11.10 -22.36
CA VAL A 308 -12.00 11.67 -21.71
C VAL A 308 -11.63 12.94 -20.93
N ASN A 309 -10.45 12.95 -20.30
CA ASN A 309 -9.97 14.09 -19.53
C ASN A 309 -8.46 14.27 -19.68
N GLN A 310 -8.08 15.32 -20.39
CA GLN A 310 -6.67 15.69 -20.58
C GLN A 310 -6.02 16.00 -19.22
N GLY A 311 -5.17 15.08 -18.77
CA GLY A 311 -4.44 15.19 -17.50
C GLY A 311 -4.86 14.18 -16.43
N ASN A 312 -5.91 13.37 -16.67
CA ASN A 312 -6.24 12.24 -15.80
C ASN A 312 -6.22 10.91 -16.59
N PRO A 313 -5.07 10.21 -16.64
CA PRO A 313 -4.93 8.94 -17.34
C PRO A 313 -5.91 7.85 -16.87
N ALA A 314 -6.33 7.90 -15.59
CA ALA A 314 -7.28 6.95 -15.03
C ALA A 314 -8.70 7.12 -15.58
N SER A 315 -9.04 8.28 -16.15
CA SER A 315 -10.34 8.49 -16.82
C SER A 315 -10.48 7.69 -18.12
N GLY A 316 -9.38 7.18 -18.68
CA GLY A 316 -9.39 6.40 -19.90
C GLY A 316 -9.73 7.21 -21.13
N CYS A 317 -10.22 6.52 -22.16
CA CYS A 317 -10.51 7.08 -23.46
C CYS A 317 -11.90 6.68 -23.96
N GLU A 318 -12.51 7.57 -24.72
CA GLU A 318 -13.80 7.38 -25.38
C GLU A 318 -13.67 7.44 -26.89
N ARG A 319 -14.59 6.80 -27.61
CA ARG A 319 -14.57 6.78 -29.07
C ARG A 319 -14.75 8.20 -29.59
N ASN A 320 -13.97 8.59 -30.59
CA ASN A 320 -14.15 9.88 -31.28
C ASN A 320 -15.14 9.80 -32.46
N PHE A 321 -15.90 8.70 -32.57
CA PHE A 321 -16.87 8.44 -33.63
C PHE A 321 -18.16 7.77 -33.10
N VAL A 322 -19.25 7.87 -33.86
CA VAL A 322 -20.56 7.34 -33.49
C VAL A 322 -20.71 5.89 -33.99
N ALA A 323 -21.01 4.95 -33.10
CA ALA A 323 -21.12 3.52 -33.41
C ALA A 323 -22.43 3.10 -34.12
N ASP A 324 -23.41 3.99 -34.26
CA ASP A 324 -24.74 3.69 -34.85
C ASP A 324 -24.69 3.30 -36.34
N ALA A 325 -23.57 3.54 -37.01
CA ALA A 325 -23.43 3.26 -38.43
C ALA A 325 -23.42 1.76 -38.79
N CYS A 326 -22.95 0.88 -37.89
CA CYS A 326 -22.86 -0.55 -38.18
C CYS A 326 -24.24 -1.21 -38.36
N LYS A 327 -25.24 -0.81 -37.56
CA LYS A 327 -26.60 -1.39 -37.64
C LYS A 327 -27.37 -0.91 -38.87
N ASN A 328 -27.10 0.32 -39.32
CA ASN A 328 -27.83 0.94 -40.42
C ASN A 328 -27.17 0.70 -41.80
N ARG A 329 -26.00 0.04 -41.84
CA ARG A 329 -25.20 -0.18 -43.08
C ARG A 329 -25.09 1.10 -43.91
N ASP A 330 -24.85 2.23 -43.26
CA ASP A 330 -24.56 3.47 -43.97
C ASP A 330 -23.29 3.25 -44.79
N GLU A 331 -23.39 3.31 -46.12
CA GLU A 331 -22.29 3.06 -47.06
C GLU A 331 -21.10 4.02 -46.87
N ASN A 332 -21.27 5.08 -46.09
CA ASN A 332 -20.25 6.10 -45.80
C ASN A 332 -19.42 5.85 -44.53
N PHE A 333 -19.67 4.79 -43.76
CA PHE A 333 -18.88 4.47 -42.56
C PHE A 333 -18.00 3.25 -42.77
N THR A 334 -16.68 3.46 -42.81
CA THR A 334 -15.67 2.41 -42.89
C THR A 334 -15.12 2.12 -41.49
N TYR A 335 -15.39 0.91 -40.97
CA TYR A 335 -14.69 0.39 -39.80
C TYR A 335 -13.32 -0.13 -40.24
N THR A 336 -12.26 0.33 -39.58
CA THR A 336 -10.90 -0.13 -39.82
C THR A 336 -10.36 -0.80 -38.57
N MET A 337 -9.87 -2.02 -38.71
CA MET A 337 -9.12 -2.70 -37.66
C MET A 337 -7.65 -2.27 -37.77
N GLU A 338 -7.10 -1.75 -36.68
CA GLU A 338 -5.69 -1.37 -36.59
C GLU A 338 -4.95 -2.33 -35.67
N GLU A 339 -3.80 -2.84 -36.13
CA GLU A 339 -2.96 -3.70 -35.33
C GLU A 339 -2.09 -2.87 -34.39
N LEU A 340 -2.12 -3.21 -33.10
CA LEU A 340 -1.22 -2.66 -32.10
C LEU A 340 -0.08 -3.65 -31.84
N GLU A 341 1.08 -3.36 -32.44
CA GLU A 341 2.28 -4.16 -32.23
C GLU A 341 2.74 -4.11 -30.77
N SER A 342 3.39 -5.18 -30.32
CA SER A 342 4.01 -5.28 -28.98
C SER A 342 3.09 -4.95 -27.81
N THR A 343 1.78 -5.23 -27.95
CA THR A 343 0.78 -4.95 -26.92
C THR A 343 0.30 -6.25 -26.27
N THR A 344 0.20 -6.25 -24.94
CA THR A 344 -0.42 -7.34 -24.17
C THR A 344 -1.85 -6.96 -23.84
N TRP A 345 -2.81 -7.69 -24.40
CA TRP A 345 -4.23 -7.50 -24.10
C TRP A 345 -4.60 -8.20 -22.80
N GLN A 346 -5.49 -7.58 -22.01
CA GLN A 346 -6.13 -8.28 -20.91
C GLN A 346 -7.15 -9.26 -21.49
N ASP A 347 -7.01 -10.55 -21.18
CA ASP A 347 -7.88 -11.60 -21.71
C ASP A 347 -9.22 -11.63 -20.97
N ILE A 348 -10.11 -10.72 -21.35
CA ILE A 348 -11.51 -10.63 -20.91
C ILE A 348 -12.43 -10.60 -22.12
N SER A 349 -12.22 -11.54 -23.05
CA SER A 349 -13.07 -11.68 -24.23
C SER A 349 -14.48 -12.12 -23.83
N TYR A 350 -15.50 -11.33 -24.22
CA TYR A 350 -16.91 -11.71 -24.01
C TYR A 350 -17.32 -12.92 -24.86
N MET A 351 -16.61 -13.13 -25.97
CA MET A 351 -16.75 -14.24 -26.89
C MET A 351 -15.39 -14.52 -27.53
N SER A 352 -14.97 -15.78 -27.55
CA SER A 352 -13.78 -16.22 -28.29
C SER A 352 -14.19 -17.22 -29.36
N SER A 353 -14.08 -16.80 -30.61
CA SER A 353 -14.32 -17.66 -31.77
C SER A 353 -12.98 -18.13 -32.32
N ARG A 354 -12.77 -19.44 -32.43
CA ARG A 354 -11.56 -19.98 -33.05
C ARG A 354 -11.70 -19.91 -34.57
N LEU A 355 -11.13 -18.86 -35.15
CA LEU A 355 -11.03 -18.68 -36.60
C LEU A 355 -9.68 -19.19 -37.09
N SER A 356 -9.62 -19.57 -38.37
CA SER A 356 -8.52 -20.35 -38.94
C SER A 356 -7.24 -19.54 -39.14
N ASN A 357 -7.38 -18.22 -39.34
CA ASN A 357 -6.28 -17.29 -39.59
C ASN A 357 -6.69 -15.85 -39.20
N LYS A 358 -5.72 -14.93 -39.24
CA LYS A 358 -5.89 -13.52 -38.85
C LYS A 358 -6.91 -12.79 -39.73
N ASP A 359 -6.90 -13.01 -41.03
CA ASP A 359 -7.78 -12.31 -41.97
C ASP A 359 -9.25 -12.70 -41.76
N ASP A 360 -9.51 -13.99 -41.53
CA ASP A 360 -10.84 -14.49 -41.15
C ASP A 360 -11.31 -13.85 -39.83
N CYS A 361 -10.40 -13.64 -38.87
CA CYS A 361 -10.70 -12.98 -37.59
C CYS A 361 -11.07 -11.51 -37.76
N ILE A 362 -10.29 -10.77 -38.56
CA ILE A 362 -10.56 -9.38 -38.91
C ILE A 362 -11.93 -9.28 -39.59
N GLN A 363 -12.20 -10.13 -40.58
CA GLN A 363 -13.47 -10.11 -41.31
C GLN A 363 -14.65 -10.46 -40.41
N GLY A 364 -14.51 -11.48 -39.56
CA GLY A 364 -15.54 -11.86 -38.59
C GLY A 364 -15.86 -10.74 -37.60
N CYS A 365 -14.84 -10.02 -37.12
CA CYS A 365 -15.03 -8.86 -36.24
C CYS A 365 -15.74 -7.70 -36.96
N LEU A 366 -15.35 -7.40 -38.21
CA LEU A 366 -15.97 -6.35 -39.02
C LEU A 366 -17.44 -6.63 -39.36
N GLU A 367 -17.84 -7.90 -39.41
CA GLU A 367 -19.24 -8.32 -39.61
C GLU A 367 -20.08 -8.27 -38.33
N ASP A 368 -19.44 -8.27 -37.15
CA ASP A 368 -20.10 -8.17 -35.85
C ASP A 368 -20.05 -6.75 -35.29
N CYS A 369 -21.20 -6.06 -35.30
CA CYS A 369 -21.33 -4.70 -34.77
C CYS A 369 -21.05 -4.56 -33.27
N THR A 370 -20.85 -5.65 -32.54
CA THR A 370 -20.49 -5.67 -31.12
C THR A 370 -19.03 -6.06 -30.89
N CYS A 371 -18.28 -6.38 -31.95
CA CYS A 371 -16.85 -6.59 -31.86
C CYS A 371 -16.12 -5.26 -31.63
N GLU A 372 -15.14 -5.27 -30.71
CA GLU A 372 -14.39 -4.07 -30.35
C GLU A 372 -12.87 -4.18 -30.58
N ALA A 373 -12.31 -5.40 -30.66
CA ALA A 373 -10.88 -5.66 -30.86
C ALA A 373 -10.61 -7.09 -31.36
#